data_AF-A0A7S2I2I9-F1
#
_entry.id   AF-A0A7S2I2I9-F1
#
_cell.length_a   1.000
_cell.length_b   1.000
_cell.length_c   1.000
_cell.angle_alpha   90.00
_cell.angle_beta   90.00
_cell.angle_gamma   90.00
#
_symmetry.space_group_name_H-M   'P 1'
#
loop_
_entity.id
_entity.type
_entity.pdbx_description
1 polymer ?
#
loop_
_entity_poly.entity_id
_entity_poly.type
_entity_poly.pdbx_seq_one_letter_code
_entity_poly.pdbx_strand_id
1 'polypeptide(L)'
;AFVNWWETDTRLILVPQALKDTWLSALLPQLATWIGSDIDIEPQAMYGMRVYTRGARLFSHVDRINTHAVSAIINVDQDPEGEPWPLVITGHDGTEHEVLLEPGEIVYYESA
;
A
#
# COMPACT_ATOMS: atom_id res chain seq x y z
N ALA A 1 -31.95 6.34 7.11
CA ALA A 1 -30.48 6.38 6.98
C ALA A 1 -30.11 5.71 5.66
N PHE A 2 -29.39 6.40 4.79
CA PHE A 2 -28.95 5.82 3.51
C PHE A 2 -27.79 4.87 3.81
N VAL A 3 -28.05 3.57 3.73
CA VAL A 3 -27.00 2.54 3.76
C VAL A 3 -26.59 2.33 2.30
N ASN A 4 -25.34 2.60 2.01
CA ASN A 4 -24.73 2.38 0.71
C ASN A 4 -24.77 0.86 0.41
N TRP A 5 -25.24 0.47 -0.79
CA TRP A 5 -25.36 -0.92 -1.28
C TRP A 5 -24.26 -1.27 -2.30
N TRP A 6 -23.13 -0.58 -2.26
CA TRP A 6 -22.00 -0.80 -3.14
C TRP A 6 -21.07 -1.82 -2.49
N GLU A 7 -21.29 -3.10 -2.82
CA GLU A 7 -20.39 -4.19 -2.47
C GLU A 7 -19.50 -4.47 -3.69
N THR A 8 -18.19 -4.45 -3.48
CA THR A 8 -17.19 -4.76 -4.50
C THR A 8 -16.23 -5.76 -3.91
N ASP A 9 -16.07 -6.90 -4.58
CA ASP A 9 -15.24 -8.00 -4.10
C ASP A 9 -13.78 -7.53 -4.01
N THR A 10 -13.29 -7.24 -2.80
CA THR A 10 -11.86 -7.04 -2.60
C THR A 10 -11.21 -8.41 -2.51
N ARG A 11 -10.36 -8.76 -3.48
CA ARG A 11 -9.71 -10.07 -3.50
C ARG A 11 -8.35 -9.98 -2.84
N LEU A 12 -8.22 -10.59 -1.67
CA LEU A 12 -6.92 -10.81 -1.04
C LEU A 12 -6.33 -12.10 -1.59
N ILE A 13 -5.15 -12.01 -2.22
CA ILE A 13 -4.41 -13.19 -2.64
C ILE A 13 -3.61 -13.70 -1.44
N LEU A 14 -3.84 -14.95 -1.07
CA LEU A 14 -3.07 -15.63 -0.04
C LEU A 14 -1.66 -15.90 -0.57
N VAL A 15 -0.69 -15.20 -0.01
CA VAL A 15 0.73 -15.36 -0.33
C VAL A 15 1.37 -16.31 0.69
N PRO A 16 2.08 -17.37 0.27
CA PRO A 16 2.83 -18.24 1.18
C PRO A 16 3.85 -17.46 2.03
N GLN A 17 4.03 -17.86 3.29
CA GLN A 17 4.92 -17.15 4.21
C GLN A 17 6.35 -17.03 3.68
N ALA A 18 6.92 -18.10 3.12
CA ALA A 18 8.27 -18.08 2.56
C ALA A 18 8.46 -17.02 1.45
N LEU A 19 7.41 -16.75 0.67
CA LEU A 19 7.44 -15.72 -0.37
C LEU A 19 7.36 -14.32 0.24
N LYS A 20 6.53 -14.13 1.27
CA LYS A 20 6.51 -12.88 2.05
C LYS A 20 7.87 -12.58 2.67
N ASP A 21 8.52 -13.58 3.25
CA ASP A 21 9.84 -13.44 3.87
C ASP A 21 10.91 -13.05 2.82
N THR A 22 10.82 -13.63 1.62
CA THR A 22 11.71 -13.29 0.50
C THR A 22 11.51 -11.84 0.06
N TRP A 23 10.27 -11.40 -0.13
CA TRP A 23 9.97 -10.02 -0.50
C TRP A 23 10.39 -9.04 0.58
N LEU A 24 10.09 -9.34 1.84
CA LEU A 24 10.44 -8.52 2.97
C LEU A 24 11.96 -8.33 3.07
N SER A 25 12.74 -9.40 2.90
CA SER A 25 14.21 -9.33 2.90
C SER A 25 14.76 -8.44 1.78
N ALA A 26 14.08 -8.36 0.64
CA ALA A 26 14.48 -7.53 -0.49
C ALA A 26 14.03 -6.06 -0.36
N LEU A 27 12.89 -5.80 0.30
CA LEU A 27 12.28 -4.48 0.41
C LEU A 27 12.77 -3.70 1.63
N LEU A 28 13.05 -4.37 2.75
CA LEU A 28 13.50 -3.72 3.98
C LEU A 28 14.73 -2.81 3.78
N PRO A 29 15.81 -3.24 3.08
CA PRO A 29 16.97 -2.37 2.88
C PRO A 29 16.65 -1.11 2.06
N GLN A 30 15.71 -1.20 1.13
CA GLN A 30 15.29 -0.07 0.30
C GLN A 30 14.51 0.94 1.14
N LEU A 31 13.58 0.46 1.97
CA LEU A 31 12.83 1.31 2.89
C LEU A 31 13.74 1.97 3.93
N ALA A 32 14.71 1.22 4.48
CA ALA A 32 15.72 1.76 5.40
C ALA A 32 16.58 2.85 4.74
N THR A 33 16.95 2.66 3.47
CA THR A 33 17.70 3.67 2.72
C THR A 33 16.87 4.94 2.51
N TRP A 34 15.57 4.81 2.24
CA TRP A 34 14.67 5.94 2.03
C TRP A 34 14.47 6.79 3.29
N ILE A 35 14.28 6.17 4.46
CA ILE A 35 14.11 6.90 5.73
C ILE A 35 15.43 7.45 6.30
N GLY A 36 16.56 6.87 5.89
CA GLY A 36 17.89 7.15 6.42
C GLY A 36 18.52 5.90 7.03
N SER A 37 19.73 5.55 6.58
CA SER A 37 20.44 4.32 6.94
C SER A 37 20.79 4.16 8.43
N ASP A 38 20.67 5.23 9.20
CA ASP A 38 20.96 5.26 10.64
C ASP A 38 19.72 4.92 11.49
N ILE A 39 18.56 4.67 10.85
CA ILE A 39 17.31 4.32 11.52
C ILE A 39 17.09 2.81 11.44
N ASP A 40 17.03 2.16 12.60
CA ASP A 40 16.66 0.75 12.70
C ASP A 40 15.15 0.59 12.48
N ILE A 41 14.77 -0.30 11.55
CA ILE A 41 13.38 -0.67 11.28
C ILE A 41 13.13 -2.14 11.62
N GLU A 42 12.03 -2.39 12.33
CA GLU A 42 11.55 -3.73 12.61
C GLU A 42 10.36 -4.05 11.68
N PRO A 43 10.39 -5.17 10.94
CA PRO A 43 9.27 -5.56 10.10
C PRO A 43 8.06 -6.00 10.95
N GLN A 44 6.98 -5.22 10.88
CA GLN A 44 5.82 -5.45 11.73
C GLN A 44 4.69 -6.23 11.03
N ALA A 45 4.41 -5.94 9.75
CA ALA A 45 3.38 -6.65 9.00
C ALA A 45 3.61 -6.62 7.48
N MET A 46 3.23 -7.70 6.80
CA MET A 46 3.02 -7.74 5.35
C MET A 46 1.66 -8.36 5.06
N TYR A 47 0.70 -7.50 4.70
CA TYR A 47 -0.70 -7.86 4.48
C TYR A 47 -0.93 -8.76 3.25
N GLY A 48 0.05 -8.86 2.34
CA GLY A 48 -0.02 -9.64 1.11
C GLY A 48 -0.51 -8.82 -0.08
N MET A 49 -1.04 -9.48 -1.10
CA MET A 49 -1.44 -8.84 -2.36
C MET A 49 -2.96 -8.68 -2.43
N ARG A 50 -3.42 -7.52 -2.91
CA ARG A 50 -4.84 -7.20 -3.10
C ARG A 50 -5.09 -6.93 -4.58
N VAL A 51 -6.21 -7.43 -5.08
CA VAL A 51 -6.69 -7.13 -6.44
C VAL A 51 -7.94 -6.28 -6.33
N TYR A 52 -7.91 -5.15 -7.02
CA TYR A 52 -9.00 -4.21 -7.13
C TYR A 52 -9.54 -4.23 -8.55
N THR A 53 -10.84 -4.51 -8.70
CA THR A 53 -11.50 -4.54 -10.01
C THR A 53 -12.30 -3.27 -10.24
N ARG A 54 -12.82 -3.06 -11.46
CA ARG A 54 -13.69 -1.91 -11.79
C ARG A 54 -14.79 -1.74 -10.75
N GLY A 55 -14.93 -0.52 -10.23
CA GLY A 55 -15.88 -0.16 -9.17
C GLY A 55 -15.38 -0.40 -7.75
N ALA A 56 -14.18 -0.97 -7.58
CA ALA A 56 -13.56 -1.12 -6.28
C ALA A 56 -13.26 0.24 -5.64
N ARG A 57 -13.44 0.32 -4.32
CA ARG A 57 -13.13 1.50 -3.53
C ARG A 57 -12.42 1.07 -2.27
N LEU A 58 -11.33 1.76 -1.94
CA LEU A 58 -10.71 1.71 -0.63
C LEU A 58 -10.98 3.06 0.03
N PHE A 59 -11.71 3.04 1.14
CA PHE A 59 -11.96 4.27 1.89
C PHE A 59 -10.68 4.73 2.58
N SER A 60 -10.51 6.05 2.67
CA SER A 60 -9.42 6.66 3.42
C SER A 60 -9.42 6.15 4.86
N HIS A 61 -8.24 5.73 5.31
CA HIS A 61 -8.00 5.24 6.66
C HIS A 61 -6.58 5.59 7.05
N VAL A 62 -6.31 5.59 8.36
CA VAL A 62 -4.97 5.75 8.91
C VAL A 62 -4.52 4.38 9.43
N ASP A 63 -3.26 4.06 9.22
CA ASP A 63 -2.65 2.85 9.75
C ASP A 63 -2.49 2.91 11.28
N ARG A 64 -2.12 1.79 11.89
CA ARG A 64 -2.02 1.69 13.35
C ARG A 64 -0.77 2.41 13.87
N ILE A 65 -1.01 3.54 14.53
CA ILE A 65 0.00 4.46 15.05
C ILE A 65 1.18 3.78 15.76
N ASN A 66 0.90 2.80 16.62
CA ASN A 66 1.94 2.21 17.48
C ASN A 66 2.93 1.29 16.74
N THR A 67 2.71 1.00 15.47
CA THR A 67 3.36 -0.17 14.83
C THR A 67 3.75 0.01 13.36
N HIS A 68 3.12 0.94 12.65
CA HIS A 68 3.32 1.11 11.22
C HIS A 68 3.80 2.53 10.94
N ALA A 69 5.01 2.90 11.37
CA ALA A 69 5.53 4.27 11.18
C ALA A 69 5.87 4.57 9.70
N VAL A 70 6.21 3.54 8.93
CA VAL A 70 6.53 3.66 7.49
C VAL A 70 5.97 2.48 6.73
N SER A 71 5.47 2.76 5.53
CA SER A 71 4.83 1.78 4.67
C SER A 71 5.29 1.88 3.23
N ALA A 72 5.13 0.77 2.51
CA ALA A 72 5.39 0.68 1.08
C ALA A 72 4.20 0.03 0.39
N ILE A 73 3.79 0.59 -0.75
CA ILE A 73 2.83 -0.02 -1.67
C ILE A 73 3.53 -0.24 -3.01
N ILE A 74 3.31 -1.42 -3.59
CA ILE A 74 3.88 -1.81 -4.87
C ILE A 74 2.72 -2.09 -5.81
N ASN A 75 2.73 -1.45 -6.98
CA ASN A 75 1.86 -1.86 -8.07
C ASN A 75 2.48 -3.09 -8.73
N VAL A 76 1.87 -4.25 -8.59
CA VAL A 76 2.40 -5.50 -9.15
C VAL A 76 2.01 -5.66 -10.62
N ASP A 77 0.77 -5.32 -10.95
CA ASP A 77 0.18 -5.44 -12.27
C ASP A 77 -1.12 -4.63 -12.36
N GLN A 78 -1.47 -4.17 -13.55
CA GLN A 78 -2.71 -3.43 -13.80
C GLN A 78 -3.22 -3.63 -15.23
N ASP A 79 -4.51 -3.39 -15.44
CA ASP A 79 -5.12 -3.40 -16.78
C ASP A 79 -4.53 -2.24 -17.62
N PRO A 80 -3.82 -2.53 -18.74
CA PRO A 80 -3.21 -1.48 -19.57
C PRO A 80 -4.25 -0.60 -20.28
N GLU A 81 -5.50 -1.05 -20.40
CA GLU A 81 -6.63 -0.27 -20.93
C GLU A 81 -7.51 0.31 -19.82
N GLY A 82 -7.12 0.11 -18.56
CA GLY A 82 -7.82 0.60 -17.39
C GLY A 82 -7.77 2.13 -17.26
N GLU A 83 -8.81 2.69 -16.64
CA GLU A 83 -8.79 4.10 -16.23
C GLU A 83 -7.76 4.29 -15.10
N PRO A 84 -6.98 5.40 -15.07
CA PRO A 84 -6.05 5.68 -14.00
C PRO A 84 -6.74 5.66 -12.63
N TRP A 85 -6.18 4.90 -11.69
CA TRP A 85 -6.71 4.77 -10.34
C TRP A 85 -5.63 5.17 -9.32
N PRO A 86 -5.60 6.45 -8.89
CA PRO A 86 -4.53 6.96 -8.04
C PRO A 86 -4.64 6.45 -6.61
N LEU A 87 -3.48 6.23 -5.99
CA LEU A 87 -3.38 6.19 -4.55
C LEU A 87 -3.48 7.63 -4.02
N VAL A 88 -4.49 7.90 -3.21
CA VAL A 88 -4.68 9.21 -2.58
C VAL A 88 -4.11 9.17 -1.16
N ILE A 89 -3.16 10.05 -0.88
CA ILE A 89 -2.53 10.19 0.44
C ILE A 89 -2.78 11.61 0.94
N THR A 90 -3.33 11.75 2.14
CA THR A 90 -3.46 13.06 2.81
C THR A 90 -2.25 13.28 3.70
N GLY A 91 -1.47 14.34 3.42
CA GLY A 91 -0.33 14.73 4.23
C GLY A 91 -0.73 15.31 5.59
N HIS A 92 0.25 15.44 6.50
CA HIS A 92 0.03 16.05 7.82
C HIS A 92 -0.39 17.52 7.76
N ASP A 93 -0.15 18.21 6.64
CA ASP A 93 -0.62 19.56 6.35
C ASP A 93 -2.09 19.62 5.87
N GLY A 94 -2.72 18.45 5.67
CA GLY A 94 -4.07 18.30 5.15
C GLY A 94 -4.16 18.33 3.63
N THR A 95 -3.03 18.41 2.92
CA THR A 95 -2.99 18.39 1.45
C THR A 95 -3.19 16.96 0.93
N GLU A 96 -4.07 16.78 -0.05
CA GLU A 96 -4.23 15.51 -0.75
C GLU A 96 -3.22 15.40 -1.90
N HIS A 97 -2.58 14.23 -1.97
CA HIS A 97 -1.64 13.87 -3.02
C HIS A 97 -2.18 12.66 -3.77
N GLU A 98 -2.32 12.79 -5.08
CA GLU A 98 -2.67 11.67 -5.97
C GLU A 98 -1.40 11.10 -6.58
N VAL A 99 -1.12 9.83 -6.30
CA VAL A 99 0.04 9.10 -6.81
C VAL A 99 -0.44 8.04 -7.78
N LEU A 100 -0.07 8.20 -9.05
CA LEU A 100 -0.23 7.17 -10.07
C LEU A 100 1.01 6.27 -10.05
N LEU A 101 0.81 4.96 -10.11
CA LEU A 101 1.86 3.95 -10.14
C LEU A 101 1.69 3.07 -11.36
N GLU A 102 2.77 2.83 -12.09
CA GLU A 102 2.86 1.79 -13.13
C GLU A 102 3.27 0.44 -12.53
N PRO A 103 3.01 -0.69 -13.21
CA PRO A 103 3.47 -2.00 -12.76
C PRO A 103 4.99 -2.03 -12.51
N GLY A 104 5.37 -2.48 -11.33
CA GLY A 104 6.75 -2.51 -10.84
C GLY A 104 7.16 -1.28 -10.01
N GLU A 105 6.36 -0.21 -10.01
CA GLU A 105 6.65 0.97 -9.20
C GLU A 105 6.28 0.80 -7.73
N ILE A 106 7.06 1.45 -6.88
CA ILE A 106 6.93 1.42 -5.43
C ILE A 106 6.74 2.85 -4.93
N VAL A 107 5.75 3.05 -4.08
CA VAL A 107 5.60 4.27 -3.28
C VAL A 107 5.95 3.97 -1.83
N TYR A 108 6.80 4.81 -1.26
CA TYR A 108 7.09 4.85 0.17
C TYR A 108 6.37 6.04 0.78
N TYR A 109 5.75 5.84 1.94
CA TYR A 109 5.05 6.90 2.65
C TYR A 109 5.12 6.68 4.16
N GLU A 110 5.07 7.79 4.89
CA GLU A 110 4.88 7.77 6.34
C GLU A 110 3.44 7.34 6.61
N SER A 111 3.31 6.33 7.47
CA SER A 111 2.03 5.79 7.91
C SER A 111 1.96 5.99 9.42
N ALA A 112 0.78 6.28 9.98
CA ALA A 112 0.51 6.73 11.37
C ALA A 112 0.31 8.24 11.57
#